data_AF-A0A9E6SBA6-F1
#
_entry.id   AF-A0A9E6SBA6-F1
#
_cell.length_a   1.000
_cell.length_b   1.000
_cell.length_c   1.000
_cell.angle_alpha   90.00
_cell.angle_beta   90.00
_cell.angle_gamma   90.00
#
_symmetry.space_group_name_H-M   'P 1'
#
loop_
_entity.id
_entity.type
_entity.pdbx_description
1 polymer ?
#
loop_
_entity_poly.entity_id
_entity_poly.type
_entity_poly.pdbx_seq_one_letter_code
_entity_poly.pdbx_strand_id
1 'polypeptide(L)'
;RGTSLRTLYESVVRSTLLRNGDAHLKNFGLLYTDPTSDDCRLSPLYDVVTTTLHLPNDRMALNLHRSREWPNLQALIKFGRETCHVSQPAEVIHRIQQAVAQYRPQQAAHVWHQQQNAIAKLK
;
A
#
# COMPACT_ATOMS: atom_id res chain seq x y z
N ARG A 1 -7.26 18.64 2.33
CA ARG A 1 -7.45 17.62 3.41
C ARG A 1 -7.88 16.26 2.87
N GLY A 2 -8.92 16.15 2.02
CA GLY A 2 -9.36 14.86 1.45
C GLY A 2 -8.33 14.13 0.55
N THR A 3 -7.40 14.87 -0.07
CA THR A 3 -6.34 14.30 -0.91
C THR A 3 -5.35 13.43 -0.13
N SER A 4 -4.89 13.85 1.05
CA SER A 4 -3.90 13.11 1.85
C SER A 4 -4.44 11.78 2.38
N LEU A 5 -5.70 11.73 2.82
CA LEU A 5 -6.33 10.48 3.27
C LEU A 5 -6.52 9.49 2.12
N ARG A 6 -6.87 9.99 0.92
CA ARG A 6 -6.87 9.16 -0.29
C ARG A 6 -5.47 8.63 -0.61
N THR A 7 -4.43 9.47 -0.54
CA THR A 7 -3.05 9.02 -0.76
C THR A 7 -2.63 7.96 0.26
N LEU A 8 -2.97 8.16 1.54
CA LEU A 8 -2.72 7.17 2.60
C LEU A 8 -3.41 5.84 2.28
N TYR A 9 -4.68 5.89 1.89
CA TYR A 9 -5.44 4.72 1.48
C TYR A 9 -4.77 3.98 0.32
N GLU A 10 -4.38 4.69 -0.73
CA GLU A 10 -3.67 4.09 -1.87
C GLU A 10 -2.34 3.47 -1.46
N SER A 11 -1.59 4.09 -0.53
CA SER A 11 -0.36 3.53 0.02
C SER A 11 -0.60 2.24 0.79
N VAL A 12 -1.63 2.18 1.65
CA VAL A 12 -1.99 0.96 2.39
C VAL A 12 -2.42 -0.17 1.45
N VAL A 13 -3.20 0.15 0.40
CA VAL A 13 -3.60 -0.82 -0.63
C VAL A 13 -2.37 -1.34 -1.38
N ARG A 14 -1.44 -0.47 -1.79
CA ARG A 14 -0.19 -0.87 -2.45
C ARG A 14 0.67 -1.76 -1.54
N SER A 15 0.88 -1.38 -0.27
CA SER A 15 1.63 -2.20 0.68
C SER A 15 0.99 -3.56 0.91
N THR A 16 -0.34 -3.65 0.92
CA THR A 16 -1.05 -4.94 1.03
C THR A 16 -0.83 -5.80 -0.21
N LEU A 17 -1.06 -5.24 -1.41
CA LEU A 17 -0.95 -5.97 -2.67
C LEU A 17 0.48 -6.39 -3.00
N LEU A 18 1.46 -5.56 -2.62
CA LEU A 18 2.88 -5.84 -2.81
C LEU A 18 3.50 -6.59 -1.64
N ARG A 19 2.71 -6.96 -0.61
CA ARG A 19 3.18 -7.64 0.60
C ARG A 19 4.41 -6.97 1.23
N ASN A 20 4.33 -5.65 1.40
CA ASN A 20 5.35 -4.86 2.07
C ASN A 20 5.14 -4.89 3.59
N GLY A 21 5.80 -5.83 4.26
CA GLY A 21 5.75 -5.96 5.72
C GLY A 21 6.61 -4.93 6.46
N ASP A 22 7.42 -4.15 5.76
CA ASP A 22 8.27 -3.10 6.33
C ASP A 22 7.63 -1.70 6.25
N ALA A 23 6.35 -1.58 5.88
CA ALA A 23 5.62 -0.32 5.83
C ALA A 23 5.28 0.22 7.24
N HIS A 24 6.29 0.52 8.06
CA HIS A 24 6.15 1.05 9.41
C HIS A 24 5.99 2.58 9.42
N LEU A 25 5.77 3.18 10.60
CA LEU A 25 5.39 4.59 10.70
C LEU A 25 6.39 5.56 10.03
N LYS A 26 7.69 5.22 9.99
CA LYS A 26 8.72 6.06 9.35
C LYS A 26 8.68 6.03 7.81
N ASN A 27 7.94 5.10 7.18
CA ASN A 27 7.74 5.07 5.73
C ASN A 27 6.59 5.99 5.27
N PHE A 28 5.94 6.69 6.21
CA PHE A 28 4.89 7.66 5.91
C PHE A 28 5.35 9.05 6.30
N GLY A 29 5.80 9.81 5.30
CA GLY A 29 6.26 11.18 5.48
C GLY A 29 5.12 12.19 5.42
N LEU A 30 5.28 13.30 6.15
CA LEU A 30 4.42 14.48 6.05
C LEU A 30 5.23 15.64 5.48
N LEU A 31 4.63 16.35 4.54
CA LEU A 31 5.17 17.55 3.93
C LEU A 31 4.38 18.75 4.43
N TYR A 32 5.14 19.77 4.82
CA TYR A 32 4.68 21.10 5.21
C TYR A 32 5.22 22.09 4.18
N THR A 33 4.51 23.19 3.92
CA THR A 33 5.04 24.22 3.03
C THR A 33 6.21 24.97 3.69
N ASP A 34 6.11 25.20 5.00
CA ASP A 34 7.13 25.79 5.87
C ASP A 34 7.00 25.16 7.28
N PRO A 35 8.09 25.00 8.05
CA PRO A 35 8.05 24.59 9.46
C PRO A 35 7.00 25.26 10.36
N THR A 36 6.59 26.50 10.07
CA THR A 36 5.58 27.23 10.86
C THR A 36 4.16 27.13 10.31
N SER A 37 3.95 26.42 9.20
CA SER A 37 2.65 26.36 8.54
C SER A 37 1.72 25.33 9.18
N ASP A 38 0.42 25.65 9.23
CA ASP A 38 -0.63 24.73 9.66
C ASP A 38 -1.09 23.77 8.54
N ASP A 39 -0.42 23.78 7.40
CA ASP A 39 -0.69 22.89 6.27
C ASP A 39 0.07 21.58 6.43
N CYS A 40 -0.60 20.46 6.16
CA CYS A 40 0.02 19.14 6.24
C CYS A 40 -0.53 18.25 5.15
N ARG A 41 0.37 17.63 4.40
CA ARG A 41 0.05 16.75 3.28
C ARG A 41 0.95 15.53 3.30
N LEU A 42 0.39 14.37 2.95
CA LEU A 42 1.15 13.14 2.90
C LEU A 42 2.21 13.25 1.79
N SER A 43 3.42 12.79 2.05
CA SER A 43 4.45 12.70 1.03
C SER A 43 4.05 11.72 -0.08
N PRO A 44 4.71 11.77 -1.25
CA PRO A 44 4.71 10.66 -2.18
C PRO A 44 5.14 9.36 -1.49
N LEU A 45 4.71 8.24 -2.04
CA LEU A 45 5.07 6.90 -1.57
C LEU A 45 6.57 6.65 -1.83
N TYR A 46 7.28 6.13 -0.83
CA TYR A 46 8.68 5.74 -0.90
C TYR A 46 8.90 4.43 -0.14
N ASP A 47 10.07 3.81 -0.35
CA ASP A 47 10.53 2.62 0.38
C ASP A 47 9.51 1.47 0.36
N VAL A 48 9.14 1.07 -0.86
CA VAL A 48 8.20 -0.02 -1.12
C VAL A 48 8.96 -1.24 -1.59
N VAL A 49 8.87 -2.31 -0.81
CA VAL A 49 9.55 -3.57 -1.07
C VAL A 49 8.60 -4.74 -0.83
N THR A 50 8.69 -5.80 -1.65
CA THR A 50 7.94 -7.05 -1.40
C THR A 50 8.73 -7.92 -0.43
N THR A 51 8.61 -7.62 0.86
CA THR A 51 9.40 -8.29 1.92
C THR A 51 9.14 -9.78 1.99
N THR A 52 7.93 -10.24 1.64
CA THR A 52 7.59 -11.67 1.64
C THR A 52 8.39 -12.51 0.64
N LEU A 53 9.11 -11.91 -0.30
CA LEU A 53 10.07 -12.63 -1.14
C LEU A 53 11.27 -13.16 -0.34
N HIS A 54 11.65 -12.45 0.71
CA HIS A 54 12.78 -12.80 1.57
C HIS A 54 12.33 -13.35 2.93
N LEU A 55 11.14 -12.94 3.38
CA LEU A 55 10.55 -13.30 4.67
C LEU A 55 9.15 -13.89 4.45
N PRO A 56 9.00 -15.19 4.11
CA PRO A 56 7.72 -15.76 3.67
C PRO A 56 6.54 -15.61 4.64
N ASN A 57 6.84 -15.52 5.94
CA ASN A 57 5.85 -15.38 7.01
C ASN A 57 5.68 -13.93 7.50
N ASP A 58 6.17 -12.96 6.74
CA ASP A 58 6.06 -11.56 7.09
C ASP A 58 4.61 -11.06 7.09
N ARG A 59 4.36 -10.05 7.92
CA ARG A 59 3.02 -9.53 8.24
C ARG A 59 3.02 -8.01 8.10
N MET A 60 1.86 -7.39 8.25
CA MET A 60 1.83 -5.92 8.25
C MET A 60 2.64 -5.36 9.43
N ALA A 61 3.49 -4.36 9.16
CA ALA A 61 4.17 -3.59 10.20
C ALA A 61 3.20 -2.89 11.17
N LEU A 62 2.15 -2.29 10.61
CA LEU A 62 1.13 -1.52 11.34
C LEU A 62 -0.18 -2.29 11.42
N ASN A 63 -0.91 -2.10 12.50
CA ASN A 63 -2.20 -2.75 12.68
C ASN A 63 -3.27 -2.09 11.79
N LEU A 64 -4.05 -2.90 11.09
CA LEU A 64 -5.33 -2.49 10.49
C LEU A 64 -6.46 -3.19 11.24
N HIS A 65 -7.39 -2.41 11.82
CA HIS A 65 -8.46 -2.94 12.66
C HIS A 65 -7.97 -3.92 13.76
N ARG A 66 -6.90 -3.55 14.48
CA ARG A 66 -6.25 -4.34 15.55
C ARG A 66 -5.58 -5.64 15.11
N SER A 67 -5.40 -5.86 13.80
CA SER A 67 -4.71 -7.04 13.26
C SER A 67 -3.48 -6.64 12.45
N ARG A 68 -2.43 -7.47 12.50
CA ARG A 68 -1.29 -7.42 11.57
C ARG A 68 -1.42 -8.43 10.42
N GLU A 69 -2.50 -9.22 10.41
CA GLU A 69 -2.79 -10.06 9.25
C GLU A 69 -3.05 -9.20 8.02
N TRP A 70 -2.69 -9.74 6.88
CA TRP A 70 -2.95 -9.07 5.62
C TRP A 70 -4.46 -8.94 5.37
N PRO A 71 -4.98 -7.74 5.10
CA PRO A 71 -6.41 -7.53 4.96
C PRO A 71 -6.94 -8.13 3.67
N ASN A 72 -8.16 -8.66 3.75
CA ASN A 72 -8.92 -9.03 2.57
C ASN A 72 -9.57 -7.79 1.91
N LEU A 73 -10.20 -7.99 0.76
CA LEU A 73 -10.86 -6.93 0.00
C LEU A 73 -11.89 -6.15 0.84
N GLN A 74 -12.69 -6.83 1.65
CA GLN A 74 -13.72 -6.19 2.47
C GLN A 74 -13.13 -5.28 3.54
N ALA A 75 -12.05 -5.71 4.20
CA ALA A 75 -11.34 -4.90 5.17
C ALA A 75 -10.73 -3.63 4.53
N LEU A 76 -10.17 -3.74 3.32
CA LEU A 76 -9.66 -2.59 2.57
C LEU A 76 -10.77 -1.65 2.11
N ILE A 77 -11.92 -2.17 1.66
CA ILE A 77 -13.09 -1.35 1.30
C ILE A 77 -13.60 -0.58 2.52
N LYS A 78 -13.73 -1.28 3.65
CA LYS A 78 -14.17 -0.70 4.93
C LYS A 78 -13.23 0.44 5.37
N PHE A 79 -11.93 0.18 5.41
CA PHE A 79 -10.93 1.19 5.77
C PHE A 79 -10.98 2.42 4.84
N GLY A 80 -11.06 2.19 3.53
CA GLY A 80 -11.16 3.27 2.55
C GLY A 80 -12.39 4.15 2.75
N ARG A 81 -13.55 3.53 3.01
CA ARG A 81 -14.83 4.26 3.15
C ARG A 81 -14.98 4.94 4.52
N GLU A 82 -14.72 4.20 5.59
CA GLU A 82 -15.03 4.64 6.96
C GLU A 82 -13.92 5.52 7.55
N THR A 83 -12.66 5.23 7.26
CA THR A 83 -11.51 5.95 7.85
C THR A 83 -10.93 6.99 6.89
N CYS A 84 -10.78 6.65 5.61
CA CYS A 84 -10.14 7.53 4.64
C CYS A 84 -11.13 8.37 3.81
N HIS A 85 -12.44 8.16 3.98
CA HIS A 85 -13.51 8.86 3.28
C HIS A 85 -13.39 8.82 1.74
N VAL A 86 -12.89 7.71 1.20
CA VAL A 86 -12.81 7.47 -0.24
C VAL A 86 -14.19 7.02 -0.74
N SER A 87 -14.76 7.74 -1.71
CA SER A 87 -16.12 7.48 -2.21
C SER A 87 -16.26 6.13 -2.92
N GLN A 88 -15.25 5.74 -3.72
CA GLN A 88 -15.22 4.50 -4.51
C GLN A 88 -13.95 3.68 -4.20
N PRO A 89 -13.85 3.09 -2.99
CA PRO A 89 -12.63 2.38 -2.58
C PRO A 89 -12.37 1.14 -3.45
N ALA A 90 -13.43 0.43 -3.87
CA ALA A 90 -13.31 -0.73 -4.74
C ALA A 90 -12.66 -0.41 -6.10
N GLU A 91 -13.02 0.73 -6.71
CA GLU A 91 -12.42 1.18 -7.98
C GLU A 91 -10.94 1.54 -7.81
N VAL A 92 -10.58 2.17 -6.69
CA VAL A 92 -9.19 2.47 -6.36
C VAL A 92 -8.38 1.19 -6.20
N ILE A 93 -8.90 0.19 -5.48
CA ILE A 93 -8.26 -1.12 -5.34
C ILE A 93 -8.08 -1.77 -6.71
N HIS A 94 -9.14 -1.81 -7.52
CA HIS A 94 -9.11 -2.41 -8.84
C HIS A 94 -8.05 -1.77 -9.74
N ARG A 95 -7.99 -0.43 -9.78
CA ARG A 95 -6.98 0.32 -10.54
C ARG A 95 -5.56 -0.03 -10.11
N ILE A 96 -5.29 -0.10 -8.81
CA ILE A 96 -3.95 -0.44 -8.29
C ILE A 96 -3.62 -1.90 -8.63
N GLN A 97 -4.56 -2.81 -8.45
CA GLN A 97 -4.39 -4.23 -8.79
C GLN A 97 -4.08 -4.42 -10.28
N GLN A 98 -4.78 -3.70 -11.17
CA GLN A 98 -4.49 -3.70 -12.61
C GLN A 98 -3.08 -3.19 -12.89
N ALA A 99 -2.68 -2.06 -12.30
CA ALA A 99 -1.34 -1.51 -12.48
C ALA A 99 -0.24 -2.50 -12.04
N VAL A 100 -0.40 -3.14 -10.89
CA VAL A 100 0.53 -4.18 -10.40
C VAL A 100 0.57 -5.38 -11.34
N ALA A 101 -0.58 -5.83 -11.85
CA ALA A 101 -0.67 -6.98 -12.74
C ALA A 101 -0.10 -6.71 -14.15
N GLN A 102 -0.18 -5.47 -14.63
CA GLN A 102 0.27 -5.07 -15.97
C GLN A 102 1.75 -4.66 -16.01
N TYR A 103 2.33 -4.27 -14.86
CA TYR A 103 3.73 -3.84 -14.82
C TYR A 103 4.67 -4.92 -15.35
N ARG A 104 5.59 -4.54 -16.25
CA ARG A 104 6.65 -5.39 -16.78
C ARG A 104 7.96 -4.60 -16.73
N PRO A 105 9.00 -5.08 -16.02
CA PRO A 105 10.30 -4.43 -16.05
C PRO A 105 10.94 -4.61 -17.43
N GLN A 106 11.73 -3.62 -17.87
CA GLN A 106 12.46 -3.69 -19.14
C GLN A 106 13.48 -4.84 -19.15
N GLN A 107 14.06 -5.16 -17.99
CA GLN A 107 14.92 -6.33 -17.80
C GLN A 107 14.44 -7.11 -16.58
N ALA A 108 13.98 -8.34 -16.82
CA ALA A 108 13.52 -9.22 -15.75
C ALA A 108 14.71 -9.85 -15.03
N ALA A 109 15.01 -9.37 -13.82
CA ALA A 109 15.91 -10.06 -12.90
C ALA A 109 15.26 -11.34 -12.36
N HIS A 110 16.05 -12.26 -11.79
CA HIS A 110 15.53 -13.48 -11.16
C HIS A 110 14.41 -13.20 -10.14
N VAL A 111 14.55 -12.12 -9.37
CA VAL A 111 13.59 -11.66 -8.35
C VAL A 111 12.22 -11.34 -8.95
N TRP A 112 12.16 -10.88 -10.21
CA TRP A 112 10.91 -10.56 -10.89
C TRP A 112 10.01 -11.80 -11.05
N HIS A 113 10.58 -12.95 -11.42
CA HIS A 113 9.82 -14.19 -11.56
C HIS A 113 9.28 -14.69 -10.22
N GLN A 114 10.06 -14.56 -9.15
CA GLN A 114 9.62 -14.89 -7.79
C GLN A 114 8.46 -13.98 -7.36
N GLN A 115 8.54 -12.68 -7.68
CA GLN A 115 7.49 -11.71 -7.40
C GLN A 115 6.19 -12.00 -8.16
N GLN A 116 6.26 -12.38 -9.43
CA GLN A 116 5.06 -12.77 -10.20
C GLN A 116 4.34 -13.97 -9.60
N ASN A 117 5.08 -14.99 -9.16
CA ASN A 117 4.49 -16.14 -8.47
C ASN A 117 3.84 -15.76 -7.14
N ALA A 118 4.45 -14.82 -6.40
CA ALA A 118 3.88 -14.31 -5.16
C ALA A 118 2.58 -13.52 -5.42
N ILE A 119 2.57 -12.63 -6.43
CA ILE A 119 1.39 -11.85 -6.82
C ILE A 119 0.26 -12.74 -7.36
N ALA A 120 0.59 -13.78 -8.13
CA ALA A 120 -0.41 -14.70 -8.67
C ALA A 120 -1.21 -15.44 -7.58
N LYS A 121 -0.58 -15.71 -6.43
CA LYS A 121 -1.25 -16.29 -5.25
C LYS A 121 -2.18 -15.30 -4.52
N LEU A 122 -2.20 -14.03 -4.92
CA LEU A 122 -3.06 -12.98 -4.35
C LEU A 122 -4.35 -12.75 -5.14
N LYS A 123 -4.50 -13.39 -6.31
CA LYS A 123 -5.74 -13.43 -7.09
C LYS A 123 -6.63 -14.56 -6.60
#